data_AF-Q6LHQ0-F1
#
_entry.id   AF-Q6LHQ0-F1
#
_cell.length_a   1.000
_cell.length_b   1.000
_cell.length_c   1.000
_cell.angle_alpha   90.00
_cell.angle_beta   90.00
_cell.angle_gamma   90.00
#
_symmetry.space_group_name_H-M   'P 1'
#
loop_
_entity.id
_entity.type
_entity.pdbx_description
1 polymer ?
#
loop_
_entity_poly.entity_id
_entity_poly.type
_entity_poly.pdbx_seq_one_letter_code
_entity_poly.pdbx_strand_id
1 'polypeptide(L)'
;MNKMLVLLYNYEVYMEFSEFLNQIFLPYGGTSVVVVAIAGFIGKIISKNIINGELAKHKLELESLKSKNTLKLEVMKQDYNQKIEFQKIESTRSLESVKNDLQKEIMKHEVYTSISKEKYQELFQLRIELYGKFLKLKKEIDDSILDNAEYFEFQDEDPKPFTSLVEKINEASRENPMLMSNELAKLSSELYEKSSRVFSDAKVSVAYAEQNMYGQDSPQYEVLMEAEDSELRKMHRECGDIYNRWFVQLELDVSRIRSILDITNDFLGEKY
;
A
#
# COMPACT_ATOMS: atom_id res chain seq x y z
N MET A 1 -50.37 -27.19 -49.10
CA MET A 1 -51.04 -28.45 -49.50
C MET A 1 -51.17 -29.51 -48.39
N ASN A 2 -50.59 -29.36 -47.18
CA ASN A 2 -50.68 -30.40 -46.12
C ASN A 2 -51.78 -30.24 -45.06
N LYS A 3 -52.63 -29.20 -45.12
CA LYS A 3 -53.73 -29.03 -44.14
C LYS A 3 -55.06 -29.69 -44.55
N MET A 4 -55.24 -30.06 -45.81
CA MET A 4 -56.49 -30.69 -46.30
C MET A 4 -56.50 -32.22 -46.10
N LEU A 5 -55.33 -32.87 -46.15
CA LEU A 5 -55.20 -34.32 -45.98
C LEU A 5 -55.40 -34.78 -44.54
N VAL A 6 -55.09 -33.94 -43.53
CA VAL A 6 -55.31 -34.27 -42.12
C VAL A 6 -56.80 -34.21 -41.73
N LEU A 7 -57.62 -33.46 -42.48
CA LEU A 7 -59.06 -33.38 -42.24
C LEU A 7 -59.83 -34.56 -42.85
N LEU A 8 -59.36 -35.11 -43.97
CA LEU A 8 -59.99 -36.28 -44.61
C LEU A 8 -59.67 -37.58 -43.86
N TYR A 9 -58.45 -37.75 -43.36
CA TYR A 9 -58.07 -38.94 -42.58
C TYR A 9 -58.77 -39.03 -41.22
N ASN A 10 -59.15 -37.89 -40.63
CA ASN A 10 -59.96 -37.88 -39.41
C ASN A 10 -61.45 -38.16 -39.67
N TYR A 11 -61.95 -38.01 -40.90
CA TYR A 11 -63.37 -38.25 -41.21
C TYR A 11 -63.68 -39.73 -41.46
N GLU A 12 -62.77 -40.47 -42.11
CA GLU A 12 -62.92 -41.92 -42.34
C GLU A 12 -62.86 -42.74 -41.05
N VAL A 13 -61.95 -42.40 -40.13
CA VAL A 13 -61.81 -43.11 -38.84
C VAL A 13 -63.04 -42.92 -37.93
N TYR A 14 -63.73 -41.77 -38.03
CA TYR A 14 -64.96 -41.53 -37.27
C TYR A 14 -66.19 -42.27 -37.84
N MET A 15 -66.24 -42.52 -39.15
CA MET A 15 -67.35 -43.27 -39.77
C MET A 15 -67.30 -44.77 -39.44
N GLU A 16 -66.13 -45.41 -39.51
CA GLU A 16 -65.97 -46.84 -39.19
C GLU A 16 -66.31 -47.15 -37.72
N PHE A 17 -65.96 -46.25 -36.79
CA PHE A 17 -66.28 -46.45 -35.37
C PHE A 17 -67.79 -46.35 -35.10
N SER A 18 -68.51 -45.50 -35.85
CA SER A 18 -69.96 -45.37 -35.72
C SER A 18 -70.74 -46.58 -36.24
N GLU A 19 -70.27 -47.19 -37.34
CA GLU A 19 -70.88 -48.41 -37.91
C GLU A 19 -70.63 -49.64 -37.02
N PHE A 20 -69.43 -49.75 -36.44
CA PHE A 20 -69.08 -50.79 -35.48
C PHE A 20 -69.93 -50.70 -34.20
N LEU A 21 -70.12 -49.49 -33.67
CA LEU A 21 -71.00 -49.26 -32.52
C LEU A 21 -72.45 -49.61 -32.85
N ASN A 22 -72.95 -49.24 -34.03
CA ASN A 22 -74.32 -49.56 -34.43
C ASN A 22 -74.56 -51.08 -34.54
N GLN A 23 -73.62 -51.85 -35.10
CA GLN A 23 -73.77 -53.31 -35.23
C GLN A 23 -73.76 -54.06 -33.89
N ILE A 24 -72.98 -53.60 -32.91
CA ILE A 24 -72.91 -54.24 -31.57
C ILE A 24 -74.13 -53.89 -30.70
N PHE A 25 -74.67 -52.68 -30.86
CA PHE A 25 -75.69 -52.14 -29.95
C PHE A 25 -77.15 -52.26 -30.43
N LEU A 26 -77.37 -52.55 -31.72
CA LEU A 26 -78.69 -52.79 -32.32
C LEU A 26 -79.53 -53.92 -31.67
N PRO A 27 -78.95 -55.05 -31.21
CA PRO A 27 -79.73 -56.13 -30.56
C PRO A 27 -80.20 -55.80 -29.14
N TYR A 28 -79.63 -54.75 -28.51
CA TYR A 28 -79.83 -54.41 -27.09
C TYR A 28 -80.47 -53.02 -26.91
N GLY A 29 -81.44 -52.67 -27.76
CA GLY A 29 -81.95 -51.30 -28.02
C GLY A 29 -82.31 -50.37 -26.84
N GLY A 30 -82.31 -50.84 -25.59
CA GLY A 30 -82.35 -49.99 -24.39
C GLY A 30 -81.06 -50.01 -23.55
N THR A 31 -80.37 -51.15 -23.49
CA THR A 31 -79.13 -51.35 -22.71
C THR A 31 -77.92 -50.65 -23.31
N SER A 32 -77.89 -50.51 -24.64
CA SER A 32 -76.83 -49.81 -25.36
C SER A 32 -76.70 -48.33 -25.00
N VAL A 33 -77.84 -47.63 -24.95
CA VAL A 33 -77.94 -46.22 -24.55
C VAL A 33 -77.44 -46.03 -23.11
N VAL A 34 -77.75 -46.98 -22.22
CA VAL A 34 -77.28 -46.98 -20.83
C VAL A 34 -75.76 -47.14 -20.77
N VAL A 35 -75.16 -48.04 -21.56
CA VAL A 35 -73.70 -48.23 -21.60
C VAL A 35 -72.99 -47.00 -22.14
N VAL A 36 -73.50 -46.39 -23.22
CA VAL A 36 -72.96 -45.14 -23.78
C VAL A 36 -73.09 -43.98 -22.77
N ALA A 37 -74.22 -43.88 -22.07
CA ALA A 37 -74.42 -42.86 -21.03
C ALA A 37 -73.46 -43.06 -19.84
N ILE A 38 -73.25 -44.30 -19.39
CA ILE A 38 -72.30 -44.64 -18.32
C ILE A 38 -70.86 -44.38 -18.76
N ALA A 39 -70.48 -44.77 -19.98
CA ALA A 39 -69.15 -44.49 -20.53
C ALA A 39 -68.89 -42.98 -20.66
N GLY A 40 -69.89 -42.21 -21.10
CA GLY A 40 -69.82 -40.74 -21.13
C GLY A 40 -69.70 -40.13 -19.73
N PHE A 41 -70.42 -40.67 -18.75
CA PHE A 41 -70.34 -40.22 -17.36
C PHE A 41 -68.97 -40.51 -16.73
N ILE A 42 -68.46 -41.74 -16.89
CA ILE A 42 -67.13 -42.15 -16.41
C ILE A 42 -66.03 -41.36 -17.12
N GLY A 43 -66.11 -41.22 -18.44
CA GLY A 43 -65.17 -40.42 -19.23
C GLY A 43 -65.14 -38.95 -18.78
N LYS A 44 -66.31 -38.38 -18.45
CA LYS A 44 -66.42 -37.01 -17.93
C LYS A 44 -65.83 -36.88 -16.51
N ILE A 45 -65.98 -37.89 -15.66
CA ILE A 45 -65.36 -37.93 -14.33
C ILE A 45 -63.84 -38.05 -14.43
N ILE A 46 -63.35 -39.00 -15.23
CA ILE A 46 -61.91 -39.22 -15.42
C ILE A 46 -61.26 -37.99 -16.05
N SER A 47 -61.86 -37.43 -17.11
CA SER A 47 -61.37 -36.21 -17.76
C SER A 47 -61.35 -35.02 -16.80
N LYS A 48 -62.41 -34.80 -16.01
CA LYS A 48 -62.41 -33.75 -14.98
C LYS A 48 -61.31 -33.95 -13.94
N ASN A 49 -61.08 -35.19 -13.50
CA ASN A 49 -60.04 -35.47 -12.51
C ASN A 49 -58.63 -35.27 -13.07
N ILE A 50 -58.38 -35.68 -14.31
CA ILE A 50 -57.09 -35.46 -14.99
C ILE A 50 -56.85 -33.96 -15.20
N ILE A 51 -57.83 -33.24 -15.77
CA ILE A 51 -57.72 -31.79 -15.99
C ILE A 51 -57.52 -31.05 -14.67
N ASN A 52 -58.28 -31.39 -13.62
CA ASN A 52 -58.12 -30.75 -12.32
C ASN A 52 -56.77 -31.09 -11.66
N GLY A 53 -56.26 -32.31 -11.84
CA GLY A 53 -54.94 -32.71 -11.36
C GLY A 53 -53.80 -31.96 -12.07
N GLU A 54 -53.88 -31.83 -13.40
CA GLU A 54 -52.91 -31.09 -14.20
C GLU A 54 -52.99 -29.58 -13.94
N LEU A 55 -54.19 -29.03 -13.76
CA LEU A 55 -54.41 -27.65 -13.34
C LEU A 55 -53.83 -27.38 -11.95
N ALA A 56 -54.02 -28.29 -11.00
CA ALA A 56 -53.45 -28.18 -9.65
C ALA A 56 -51.92 -28.23 -9.69
N LYS A 57 -51.34 -29.11 -10.52
CA LYS A 57 -49.89 -29.21 -10.72
C LYS A 57 -49.33 -27.92 -11.34
N HIS A 58 -49.95 -27.40 -12.39
CA HIS A 58 -49.54 -26.13 -12.99
C HIS A 58 -49.67 -24.95 -12.03
N LYS A 59 -50.71 -24.93 -11.20
CA LYS A 59 -50.87 -23.89 -10.17
C LYS A 59 -49.72 -23.95 -9.14
N LEU A 60 -49.36 -25.15 -8.68
CA LEU A 60 -48.22 -25.38 -7.79
C LEU A 60 -46.89 -24.96 -8.43
N GLU A 61 -46.67 -25.32 -9.68
CA GLU A 61 -45.47 -24.93 -10.43
C GLU A 61 -45.39 -23.40 -10.59
N LEU A 62 -46.52 -22.74 -10.87
CA LEU A 62 -46.59 -21.29 -11.04
C LEU A 62 -46.35 -20.55 -9.71
N GLU A 63 -46.88 -21.05 -8.60
CA GLU A 63 -46.58 -20.53 -7.26
C GLU A 63 -45.10 -20.74 -6.89
N SER A 64 -44.53 -21.91 -7.20
CA SER A 64 -43.11 -22.19 -7.00
C SER A 64 -42.22 -21.26 -7.83
N LEU A 65 -42.56 -21.03 -9.10
CA LEU A 65 -41.84 -20.11 -9.99
C LEU A 65 -41.94 -18.67 -9.50
N LYS A 66 -43.13 -18.25 -9.05
CA LYS A 66 -43.35 -16.93 -8.48
C LYS A 66 -42.49 -16.73 -7.24
N SER A 67 -42.47 -17.70 -6.32
CA SER A 67 -41.64 -17.68 -5.11
C SER A 67 -40.14 -17.64 -5.43
N LYS A 68 -39.68 -18.44 -6.41
CA LYS A 68 -38.28 -18.41 -6.86
C LYS A 68 -37.90 -17.07 -7.48
N ASN A 69 -38.78 -16.47 -8.27
CA ASN A 69 -38.53 -15.16 -8.88
C ASN A 69 -38.52 -14.04 -7.84
N THR A 70 -39.42 -14.06 -6.84
CA THR A 70 -39.40 -13.07 -5.75
C THR A 70 -38.13 -13.18 -4.93
N LEU A 71 -37.70 -14.40 -4.59
CA LEU A 71 -36.44 -14.63 -3.88
C LEU A 71 -35.23 -14.11 -4.67
N LYS A 72 -35.16 -14.42 -5.98
CA LYS A 72 -34.08 -13.91 -6.85
C LYS A 72 -34.07 -12.38 -6.92
N LEU A 73 -35.23 -11.76 -6.99
CA LEU A 73 -35.37 -10.30 -6.97
C LEU A 73 -34.89 -9.68 -5.67
N GLU A 74 -35.21 -10.30 -4.52
CA GLU A 74 -34.75 -9.83 -3.21
C GLU A 74 -33.25 -9.97 -3.05
N VAL A 75 -32.68 -11.12 -3.42
CA VAL A 75 -31.22 -11.35 -3.39
C VAL A 75 -30.50 -10.35 -4.29
N MET A 76 -31.02 -10.12 -5.49
CA MET A 76 -30.42 -9.15 -6.41
C MET A 76 -30.49 -7.71 -5.85
N LYS A 77 -31.63 -7.31 -5.27
CA LYS A 77 -31.75 -6.00 -4.61
C LYS A 77 -30.76 -5.84 -3.45
N GLN A 78 -30.59 -6.89 -2.64
CA GLN A 78 -29.66 -6.88 -1.53
C GLN A 78 -28.20 -6.76 -2.01
N ASP A 79 -27.80 -7.50 -3.04
CA ASP A 79 -26.46 -7.44 -3.63
C ASP A 79 -26.17 -6.04 -4.21
N TYR A 80 -27.12 -5.44 -4.91
CA TYR A 80 -26.97 -4.07 -5.42
C TYR A 80 -26.84 -3.03 -4.30
N ASN A 81 -27.67 -3.13 -3.26
CA ASN A 81 -27.56 -2.22 -2.11
C ASN A 81 -26.20 -2.34 -1.43
N GLN A 82 -25.68 -3.56 -1.26
CA GLN A 82 -24.37 -3.78 -0.68
C GLN A 82 -23.25 -3.18 -1.54
N LYS A 83 -23.32 -3.33 -2.88
CA LYS A 83 -22.37 -2.71 -3.81
C LYS A 83 -22.40 -1.18 -3.78
N ILE A 84 -23.60 -0.59 -3.71
CA ILE A 84 -23.76 0.86 -3.62
C ILE A 84 -23.14 1.39 -2.32
N GLU A 85 -23.39 0.73 -1.19
CA GLU A 85 -22.81 1.13 0.10
C GLU A 85 -21.29 0.98 0.11
N PHE A 86 -20.77 -0.11 -0.47
CA PHE A 86 -19.33 -0.28 -0.63
C PHE A 86 -18.70 0.85 -1.45
N GLN A 87 -19.28 1.17 -2.61
CA GLN A 87 -18.81 2.27 -3.47
C GLN A 87 -18.88 3.63 -2.78
N LYS A 88 -19.92 3.90 -1.98
CA LYS A 88 -20.01 5.14 -1.20
C LYS A 88 -18.89 5.24 -0.18
N ILE A 89 -18.62 4.16 0.55
CA ILE A 89 -17.55 4.13 1.57
C ILE A 89 -16.19 4.37 0.89
N GLU A 90 -15.93 3.69 -0.23
CA GLU A 90 -14.70 3.84 -0.99
C GLU A 90 -14.53 5.28 -1.51
N SER A 91 -15.56 5.84 -2.15
CA SER A 91 -15.55 7.22 -2.65
C SER A 91 -15.33 8.24 -1.52
N THR A 92 -15.90 8.01 -0.33
CA THR A 92 -15.74 8.90 0.82
C THR A 92 -14.30 8.87 1.32
N ARG A 93 -13.70 7.68 1.41
CA ARG A 93 -12.29 7.53 1.80
C ARG A 93 -11.34 8.19 0.80
N SER A 94 -11.59 8.03 -0.50
CA SER A 94 -10.80 8.69 -1.54
C SER A 94 -10.88 10.21 -1.45
N LEU A 95 -12.09 10.77 -1.25
CA LEU A 95 -12.28 12.21 -1.06
C LEU A 95 -11.55 12.73 0.18
N GLU A 96 -11.58 11.98 1.28
CA GLU A 96 -10.88 12.35 2.51
C GLU A 96 -9.36 12.32 2.36
N SER A 97 -8.81 11.33 1.63
CA SER A 97 -7.39 11.30 1.28
C SER A 97 -6.99 12.52 0.45
N VAL A 98 -7.75 12.82 -0.61
CA VAL A 98 -7.48 13.97 -1.49
C VAL A 98 -7.56 15.28 -0.71
N LYS A 99 -8.54 15.43 0.19
CA LYS A 99 -8.65 16.60 1.07
C LYS A 99 -7.43 16.75 1.98
N ASN A 100 -6.97 15.66 2.59
CA ASN A 100 -5.79 15.67 3.46
C ASN A 100 -4.52 16.03 2.69
N ASP A 101 -4.36 15.51 1.47
CA ASP A 101 -3.21 15.83 0.62
C ASP A 101 -3.24 17.29 0.15
N LEU A 102 -4.41 17.79 -0.25
CA LEU A 102 -4.60 19.21 -0.58
C LEU A 102 -4.29 20.12 0.60
N GLN A 103 -4.74 19.76 1.81
CA GLN A 103 -4.47 20.54 3.01
C GLN A 103 -2.97 20.60 3.34
N LYS A 104 -2.24 19.49 3.18
CA LYS A 104 -0.77 19.48 3.31
C LYS A 104 -0.10 20.41 2.31
N GLU A 105 -0.58 20.41 1.06
CA GLU A 105 0.01 21.24 0.01
C GLU A 105 -0.30 22.72 0.19
N ILE A 106 -1.51 23.05 0.66
CA ILE A 106 -1.87 24.42 1.09
C ILE A 106 -0.96 24.86 2.24
N MET A 107 -0.77 24.03 3.27
CA MET A 107 0.12 24.38 4.40
C MET A 107 1.56 24.61 3.94
N LYS A 108 2.09 23.78 3.02
CA LYS A 108 3.41 24.02 2.42
C LYS A 108 3.43 25.38 1.70
N HIS A 109 2.44 25.66 0.86
CA HIS A 109 2.37 26.91 0.11
C HIS A 109 2.25 28.14 1.03
N GLU A 110 1.42 28.07 2.08
CA GLU A 110 1.25 29.15 3.07
C GLU A 110 2.57 29.46 3.80
N VAL A 111 3.34 28.44 4.18
CA VAL A 111 4.67 28.60 4.78
C VAL A 111 5.65 29.26 3.78
N TYR A 112 5.58 28.95 2.49
CA TYR A 112 6.41 29.60 1.48
C TYR A 112 5.95 31.03 1.15
N THR A 113 4.65 31.34 1.21
CA THR A 113 4.12 32.71 0.96
C THR A 113 4.21 33.66 2.15
N SER A 114 4.35 33.13 3.36
CA SER A 114 4.48 33.92 4.60
C SER A 114 5.91 34.37 4.88
N ILE A 115 6.91 33.70 4.29
CA ILE A 115 8.31 34.13 4.32
C ILE A 115 8.50 35.17 3.21
N SER A 116 8.94 36.38 3.58
CA SER A 116 9.25 37.39 2.57
C SER A 116 10.39 36.88 1.67
N LYS A 117 10.41 37.35 0.40
CA LYS A 117 11.46 36.97 -0.55
C LYS A 117 12.86 37.21 0.02
N GLU A 118 13.03 38.32 0.74
CA GLU A 118 14.28 38.71 1.38
C GLU A 118 14.70 37.69 2.44
N LYS A 119 13.74 37.22 3.26
CA LYS A 119 14.05 36.23 4.31
C LYS A 119 14.34 34.85 3.74
N TYR A 120 13.69 34.47 2.64
CA TYR A 120 14.04 33.25 1.91
C TYR A 120 15.46 33.32 1.34
N GLN A 121 15.83 34.45 0.71
CA GLN A 121 17.18 34.67 0.19
C GLN A 121 18.23 34.62 1.30
N GLU A 122 17.96 35.23 2.45
CA GLU A 122 18.83 35.16 3.63
C GLU A 122 19.03 33.72 4.12
N LEU A 123 17.95 32.95 4.29
CA LEU A 123 18.03 31.54 4.71
C LEU A 123 18.74 30.67 3.69
N PHE A 124 18.53 30.93 2.39
CA PHE A 124 19.21 30.22 1.32
C PHE A 124 20.72 30.53 1.29
N GLN A 125 21.11 31.79 1.52
CA GLN A 125 22.51 32.20 1.64
C GLN A 125 23.18 31.50 2.84
N LEU A 126 22.54 31.52 4.01
CA LEU A 126 23.03 30.81 5.20
C LEU A 126 23.17 29.30 4.95
N ARG A 127 22.25 28.71 4.17
CA ARG A 127 22.36 27.32 3.73
C ARG A 127 23.57 27.09 2.84
N ILE A 128 23.82 27.95 1.84
CA ILE A 128 25.02 27.86 0.99
C ILE A 128 26.29 27.90 1.85
N GLU A 129 26.34 28.81 2.81
CA GLU A 129 27.49 28.95 3.71
C GLU A 129 27.71 27.69 4.56
N LEU A 130 26.64 27.10 5.12
CA LEU A 130 26.72 25.85 5.87
C LEU A 130 27.25 24.69 5.01
N TYR A 131 26.68 24.49 3.82
CA TYR A 131 27.14 23.43 2.91
C TYR A 131 28.56 23.69 2.39
N GLY A 132 28.96 24.96 2.27
CA GLY A 132 30.34 25.36 2.01
C GLY A 132 31.30 24.95 3.14
N LYS A 133 30.89 25.11 4.42
CA LYS A 133 31.65 24.59 5.57
C LYS A 133 31.78 23.07 5.51
N PHE A 134 30.69 22.34 5.23
CA PHE A 134 30.73 20.87 5.13
C PHE A 134 31.63 20.37 3.99
N LEU A 135 31.64 21.05 2.85
CA LEU A 135 32.55 20.70 1.74
C LEU A 135 34.01 20.94 2.09
N LYS A 136 34.32 22.02 2.82
CA LYS A 136 35.68 22.25 3.34
C LYS A 136 36.10 21.15 4.29
N LEU A 137 35.22 20.80 5.24
CA LEU A 137 35.46 19.69 6.16
C LEU A 137 35.69 18.38 5.40
N LYS A 138 34.85 18.06 4.40
CA LYS A 138 35.05 16.90 3.53
C LYS A 138 36.44 16.90 2.89
N LYS A 139 36.85 18.04 2.33
CA LYS A 139 38.14 18.17 1.69
C LYS A 139 39.29 17.99 2.67
N GLU A 140 39.22 18.59 3.86
CA GLU A 140 40.22 18.41 4.92
C GLU A 140 40.34 16.94 5.34
N ILE A 141 39.22 16.22 5.38
CA ILE A 141 39.18 14.78 5.65
C ILE A 141 39.83 14.00 4.50
N ASP A 142 39.44 14.26 3.26
CA ASP A 142 39.98 13.59 2.07
C ASP A 142 41.50 13.82 1.94
N ASP A 143 41.96 15.07 2.12
CA ASP A 143 43.37 15.44 2.10
C ASP A 143 44.13 14.74 3.24
N SER A 144 43.57 14.69 4.46
CA SER A 144 44.17 13.98 5.59
C SER A 144 44.28 12.47 5.37
N ILE A 145 43.35 11.86 4.64
CA ILE A 145 43.42 10.43 4.32
C ILE A 145 44.50 10.16 3.28
N LEU A 146 44.58 11.01 2.24
CA LEU A 146 45.59 10.90 1.19
C LEU A 146 47.02 11.10 1.71
N ASP A 147 47.22 12.15 2.52
CA ASP A 147 48.54 12.48 3.06
C ASP A 147 49.08 11.42 4.04
N ASN A 148 48.18 10.64 4.65
CA ASN A 148 48.52 9.58 5.61
C ASN A 148 48.26 8.17 5.05
N ALA A 149 48.07 8.01 3.73
CA ALA A 149 47.73 6.72 3.12
C ALA A 149 48.76 5.63 3.45
N GLU A 150 50.06 5.96 3.43
CA GLU A 150 51.14 5.06 3.86
C GLU A 150 51.05 4.72 5.36
N TYR A 151 50.64 5.66 6.21
CA TYR A 151 50.48 5.44 7.64
C TYR A 151 49.29 4.50 7.95
N PHE A 152 48.20 4.64 7.20
CA PHE A 152 47.01 3.78 7.33
C PHE A 152 47.25 2.34 6.85
N GLU A 153 48.16 2.10 5.90
CA GLU A 153 48.50 0.73 5.45
C GLU A 153 49.20 -0.11 6.54
N PHE A 154 49.86 0.52 7.52
CA PHE A 154 50.59 -0.17 8.58
C PHE A 154 49.94 -0.12 9.97
N GLN A 155 48.95 0.76 10.19
CA GLN A 155 48.23 0.91 11.46
C GLN A 155 46.70 0.74 11.33
N ASP A 156 46.27 -0.40 10.78
CA ASP A 156 44.85 -0.77 10.62
C ASP A 156 44.09 -0.92 11.96
N GLU A 157 44.79 -0.79 13.11
CA GLU A 157 44.27 -0.99 14.46
C GLU A 157 44.05 0.28 15.30
N ASP A 158 44.50 1.47 14.86
CA ASP A 158 44.29 2.72 15.62
C ASP A 158 42.90 3.33 15.29
N PRO A 159 41.97 3.40 16.26
CA PRO A 159 40.65 3.97 16.02
C PRO A 159 40.63 5.51 16.01
N LYS A 160 41.68 6.18 16.50
CA LYS A 160 41.70 7.64 16.74
C LYS A 160 41.48 8.50 15.49
N PRO A 161 42.03 8.16 14.31
CA PRO A 161 41.80 8.95 13.12
C PRO A 161 40.31 9.00 12.77
N PHE A 162 39.64 7.85 12.68
CA PHE A 162 38.23 7.79 12.32
C PHE A 162 37.33 8.46 13.38
N THR A 163 37.61 8.28 14.67
CA THR A 163 36.82 8.90 15.75
C THR A 163 36.92 10.42 15.71
N SER A 164 38.10 10.98 15.42
CA SER A 164 38.28 12.43 15.26
C SER A 164 37.48 12.99 14.09
N LEU A 165 37.39 12.27 12.96
CA LEU A 165 36.57 12.71 11.82
C LEU A 165 35.08 12.75 12.19
N VAL A 166 34.59 11.72 12.89
CA VAL A 166 33.20 11.64 13.35
C VAL A 166 32.88 12.77 14.34
N GLU A 167 33.80 13.09 15.26
CA GLU A 167 33.66 14.21 16.18
C GLU A 167 33.53 15.56 15.45
N LYS A 168 34.42 15.84 14.48
CA LYS A 168 34.35 17.06 13.67
C LYS A 168 33.03 17.19 12.89
N ILE A 169 32.54 16.09 12.32
CA ILE A 169 31.25 16.08 11.61
C ILE A 169 30.11 16.39 12.58
N ASN A 170 30.12 15.79 13.78
CA ASN A 170 29.11 16.03 14.79
C ASN A 170 29.11 17.49 15.27
N GLU A 171 30.29 18.07 15.53
CA GLU A 171 30.41 19.47 15.93
C GLU A 171 29.85 20.41 14.86
N ALA A 172 30.28 20.24 13.61
CA ALA A 172 29.83 21.06 12.49
C ALA A 172 28.31 20.91 12.25
N SER A 173 27.78 19.69 12.36
CA SER A 173 26.35 19.42 12.10
C SER A 173 25.42 19.99 13.17
N ARG A 174 25.92 20.21 14.39
CA ARG A 174 25.11 20.76 15.50
C ARG A 174 25.05 22.27 15.52
N GLU A 175 25.95 22.96 14.82
CA GLU A 175 25.97 24.43 14.78
C GLU A 175 24.66 24.98 14.19
N ASN A 176 24.14 24.40 13.11
CA ASN A 176 22.96 24.91 12.40
C ASN A 176 22.06 23.82 11.79
N PRO A 177 21.38 23.00 12.61
CA PRO A 177 20.61 21.86 12.12
C PRO A 177 19.41 22.22 11.25
N MET A 178 18.83 23.42 11.45
CA MET A 178 17.63 23.86 10.72
C MET A 178 17.92 24.22 9.25
N LEU A 179 19.19 24.46 8.89
CA LEU A 179 19.60 24.81 7.53
C LEU A 179 19.95 23.57 6.69
N MET A 180 20.11 22.41 7.32
CA MET A 180 20.37 21.15 6.62
C MET A 180 19.12 20.64 5.90
N SER A 181 19.29 19.73 4.94
CA SER A 181 18.16 18.95 4.45
C SER A 181 17.65 18.02 5.56
N ASN A 182 16.37 17.64 5.50
CA ASN A 182 15.79 16.74 6.49
C ASN A 182 16.53 15.39 6.54
N GLU A 183 16.97 14.88 5.39
CA GLU A 183 17.72 13.62 5.32
C GLU A 183 19.13 13.76 5.92
N LEU A 184 19.85 14.84 5.60
CA LEU A 184 21.18 15.08 6.18
C LEU A 184 21.09 15.35 7.70
N ALA A 185 20.07 16.08 8.15
CA ALA A 185 19.82 16.32 9.57
C ALA A 185 19.53 15.01 10.32
N LYS A 186 18.76 14.11 9.70
CA LYS A 186 18.47 12.77 10.26
C LYS A 186 19.75 11.93 10.38
N LEU A 187 20.55 11.87 9.32
CA LEU A 187 21.83 11.15 9.33
C LEU A 187 22.80 11.74 10.36
N SER A 188 22.87 13.06 10.46
CA SER A 188 23.70 13.75 11.46
C SER A 188 23.26 13.43 12.90
N SER A 189 21.95 13.37 13.13
CA SER A 189 21.39 13.02 14.45
C SER A 189 21.68 11.56 14.81
N GLU A 190 21.53 10.65 13.84
CA GLU A 190 21.83 9.22 14.01
C GLU A 190 23.33 9.00 14.27
N LEU A 191 24.19 9.68 13.51
CA LEU A 191 25.65 9.65 13.68
C LEU A 191 26.04 10.13 15.08
N TYR A 192 25.49 11.25 15.52
CA TYR A 192 25.73 11.79 16.85
C TYR A 192 25.28 10.84 17.95
N GLU A 193 24.08 10.27 17.85
CA GLU A 193 23.56 9.36 18.87
C GLU A 193 24.45 8.12 19.01
N LYS A 194 24.83 7.49 17.90
CA LYS A 194 25.67 6.30 17.93
C LYS A 194 27.08 6.59 18.41
N SER A 195 27.72 7.63 17.86
CA SER A 195 29.08 8.01 18.26
C SER A 195 29.14 8.46 19.72
N SER A 196 28.13 9.19 20.22
CA SER A 196 28.05 9.59 21.63
C SER A 196 27.96 8.40 22.58
N ARG A 197 27.30 7.30 22.17
CA ARG A 197 27.28 6.06 22.97
C ARG A 197 28.68 5.45 23.04
N VAL A 198 29.35 5.31 21.89
CA VAL A 198 30.72 4.78 21.82
C VAL A 198 31.69 5.62 22.67
N PHE A 199 31.63 6.95 22.56
CA PHE A 199 32.45 7.84 23.39
C PHE A 199 32.14 7.71 24.90
N SER A 200 30.88 7.50 25.26
CA SER A 200 30.50 7.27 26.65
C SER A 200 31.04 5.94 27.17
N ASP A 201 30.92 4.87 26.38
CA ASP A 201 31.40 3.53 26.74
C ASP A 201 32.93 3.50 26.88
N ALA A 202 33.65 4.22 26.02
CA ALA A 202 35.09 4.42 26.12
C ALA A 202 35.47 5.11 27.45
N LYS A 203 34.80 6.22 27.79
CA LYS A 203 35.04 6.93 29.07
C LYS A 203 34.73 6.07 30.30
N VAL A 204 33.66 5.28 30.24
CA VAL A 204 33.30 4.34 31.32
C VAL A 204 34.36 3.26 31.47
N SER A 205 34.87 2.73 30.36
CA SER A 205 35.91 1.69 30.36
C SER A 205 37.24 2.21 30.93
N VAL A 206 37.63 3.44 30.56
CA VAL A 206 38.78 4.13 31.17
C VAL A 206 38.58 4.29 32.68
N ALA A 207 37.41 4.77 33.13
CA ALA A 207 37.12 4.95 34.55
C ALA A 207 37.18 3.64 35.35
N TYR A 208 36.71 2.52 34.79
CA TYR A 208 36.85 1.20 35.42
C TYR A 208 38.31 0.74 35.47
N ALA A 209 39.08 0.96 34.42
CA ALA A 209 40.51 0.65 34.40
C ALA A 209 41.26 1.47 35.45
N GLU A 210 41.00 2.78 35.55
CA GLU A 210 41.55 3.65 36.60
C GLU A 210 41.21 3.15 38.01
N GLN A 211 39.95 2.74 38.24
CA GLN A 211 39.51 2.24 39.54
C GLN A 211 40.25 0.96 39.96
N ASN A 212 40.50 0.05 39.01
CA ASN A 212 41.19 -1.21 39.26
C ASN A 212 42.69 -1.05 39.51
N MET A 213 43.25 0.13 39.22
CA MET A 213 44.67 0.45 39.40
C MET A 213 44.98 1.21 40.70
N TYR A 214 43.96 1.49 41.52
CA TYR A 214 44.14 2.12 42.84
C TYR A 214 45.06 1.26 43.73
N GLY A 215 46.26 1.79 44.03
CA GLY A 215 47.25 1.15 44.91
C GLY A 215 48.53 0.67 44.22
N GLN A 216 48.68 0.87 42.90
CA GLN A 216 49.96 0.69 42.20
C GLN A 216 50.78 1.99 42.16
N ASP A 217 52.08 1.90 42.44
CA ASP A 217 53.01 3.05 42.54
C ASP A 217 53.31 3.75 41.20
N SER A 218 52.76 3.28 40.07
CA SER A 218 52.90 3.95 38.77
C SER A 218 51.65 3.77 37.91
N PRO A 219 51.05 4.86 37.39
CA PRO A 219 49.96 4.75 36.43
C PRO A 219 50.47 4.12 35.13
N GLN A 220 50.02 2.90 34.83
CA GLN A 220 50.23 2.27 33.53
C GLN A 220 49.33 2.94 32.50
N TYR A 221 49.78 4.06 31.95
CA TYR A 221 49.10 4.84 30.92
C TYR A 221 48.68 3.97 29.71
N GLU A 222 49.45 2.93 29.42
CA GLU A 222 49.16 1.94 28.37
C GLU A 222 47.87 1.14 28.62
N VAL A 223 47.55 0.80 29.87
CA VAL A 223 46.32 0.07 30.22
C VAL A 223 45.07 0.95 30.04
N LEU A 224 45.20 2.24 30.36
CA LEU A 224 44.11 3.21 30.16
C LEU A 224 43.87 3.46 28.67
N MET A 225 44.95 3.63 27.88
CA MET A 225 44.84 3.78 26.43
C MET A 225 44.23 2.55 25.76
N GLU A 226 44.65 1.34 26.14
CA GLU A 226 44.09 0.11 25.56
C GLU A 226 42.61 -0.06 25.90
N ALA A 227 42.20 0.31 27.13
CA ALA A 227 40.78 0.29 27.53
C ALA A 227 39.93 1.28 26.73
N GLU A 228 40.48 2.47 26.43
CA GLU A 228 39.83 3.46 25.57
C GLU A 228 39.77 2.97 24.11
N ASP A 229 40.90 2.56 23.56
CA ASP A 229 41.05 2.18 22.16
C ASP A 229 40.22 0.93 21.82
N SER A 230 40.09 -0.03 22.74
CA SER A 230 39.22 -1.20 22.60
C SER A 230 37.75 -0.81 22.33
N GLU A 231 37.24 0.20 23.03
CA GLU A 231 35.88 0.69 22.83
C GLU A 231 35.77 1.57 21.59
N LEU A 232 36.76 2.44 21.34
CA LEU A 232 36.79 3.31 20.16
C LEU A 232 36.87 2.52 18.84
N ARG A 233 37.45 1.32 18.81
CA ARG A 233 37.40 0.41 17.64
C ARG A 233 35.98 0.09 17.18
N LYS A 234 34.98 0.17 18.08
CA LYS A 234 33.56 -0.01 17.72
C LYS A 234 33.02 1.15 16.89
N MET A 235 33.68 2.31 16.86
CA MET A 235 33.25 3.49 16.12
C MET A 235 33.04 3.19 14.63
N HIS A 236 34.00 2.51 14.00
CA HIS A 236 33.88 2.17 12.57
C HIS A 236 32.71 1.22 12.31
N ARG A 237 32.50 0.24 13.19
CA ARG A 237 31.39 -0.72 13.07
C ARG A 237 30.03 -0.06 13.22
N GLU A 238 29.88 0.85 14.19
CA GLU A 238 28.60 1.46 14.52
C GLU A 238 28.26 2.66 13.60
N CYS A 239 29.28 3.42 13.19
CA CYS A 239 29.13 4.70 12.51
C CYS A 239 29.61 4.70 11.05
N GLY A 240 30.40 3.71 10.60
CA GLY A 240 31.01 3.71 9.25
C GLY A 240 29.98 3.80 8.11
N ASP A 241 28.91 3.01 8.18
CA ASP A 241 27.83 3.06 7.18
C ASP A 241 27.09 4.41 7.19
N ILE A 242 26.86 4.99 8.37
CA ILE A 242 26.17 6.27 8.52
C ILE A 242 27.04 7.40 7.98
N TYR A 243 28.34 7.37 8.30
CA TYR A 243 29.35 8.28 7.79
C TYR A 243 29.37 8.29 6.26
N ASN A 244 29.42 7.12 5.62
CA ASN A 244 29.41 7.02 4.16
C ASN A 244 28.12 7.58 3.56
N ARG A 245 26.97 7.23 4.14
CA ARG A 245 25.67 7.77 3.71
C ARG A 245 25.57 9.28 3.92
N TRP A 246 26.18 9.82 4.97
CA TRP A 246 26.23 11.25 5.26
C TRP A 246 26.96 12.00 4.13
N PHE A 247 28.11 11.51 3.68
CA PHE A 247 28.83 12.10 2.55
C PHE A 247 28.08 12.01 1.23
N VAL A 248 27.45 10.87 0.94
CA VAL A 248 26.62 10.73 -0.27
C VAL A 248 25.46 11.73 -0.24
N GLN A 249 24.79 11.89 0.91
CA GLN A 249 23.70 12.86 1.04
C GLN A 249 24.19 14.31 0.93
N LEU A 250 25.37 14.61 1.46
CA LEU A 250 26.00 15.92 1.32
C LEU A 250 26.19 16.29 -0.17
N GLU A 251 26.76 15.39 -0.97
CA GLU A 251 26.96 15.61 -2.41
C GLU A 251 25.64 15.79 -3.15
N LEU A 252 24.61 15.01 -2.82
CA LEU A 252 23.27 15.15 -3.39
C LEU A 252 22.65 16.52 -3.09
N ASP A 253 22.77 16.98 -1.85
CA ASP A 253 22.25 18.28 -1.44
C ASP A 253 23.00 19.43 -2.10
N VAL A 254 24.33 19.34 -2.20
CA VAL A 254 25.16 20.31 -2.92
C VAL A 254 24.77 20.36 -4.40
N SER A 255 24.56 19.20 -5.03
CA SER A 255 24.08 19.14 -6.42
C SER A 255 22.72 19.81 -6.61
N ARG A 256 21.80 19.67 -5.64
CA ARG A 256 20.50 20.36 -5.67
C ARG A 256 20.66 21.86 -5.53
N ILE A 257 21.51 22.32 -4.60
CA ILE A 257 21.80 23.75 -4.43
C ILE A 257 22.38 24.34 -5.71
N ARG A 258 23.32 23.65 -6.36
CA ARG A 258 23.88 24.06 -7.66
C ARG A 258 22.81 24.15 -8.74
N SER A 259 21.97 23.11 -8.88
CA SER A 259 20.87 23.13 -9.86
C SER A 259 19.90 24.29 -9.62
N ILE A 260 19.59 24.62 -8.37
CA ILE A 260 18.76 25.79 -8.04
C ILE A 260 19.47 27.09 -8.45
N LEU A 261 20.77 27.22 -8.17
CA LEU A 261 21.56 28.38 -8.57
C LEU A 261 21.63 28.53 -10.09
N ASP A 262 21.82 27.43 -10.83
CA ASP A 262 21.87 27.43 -12.30
C ASP A 262 20.50 27.86 -12.88
N ILE A 263 19.40 27.27 -12.40
CA ILE A 263 18.05 27.66 -12.82
C ILE A 263 17.76 29.12 -12.47
N THR A 264 18.19 29.58 -11.29
CA THR A 264 17.97 30.96 -10.86
C THR A 264 18.83 31.94 -11.68
N ASN A 265 20.05 31.55 -12.06
CA ASN A 265 20.89 32.33 -12.97
C ASN A 265 20.30 32.37 -14.38
N ASP A 266 19.72 31.27 -14.88
CA ASP A 266 19.01 31.25 -16.15
C ASP A 266 17.69 32.06 -16.10
N PHE A 267 17.10 32.23 -14.93
CA PHE A 267 15.90 33.06 -14.72
C PHE A 267 16.22 34.54 -14.46
N LEU A 268 17.44 34.85 -13.99
CA LEU A 268 17.90 36.19 -13.62
C LEU A 268 18.92 36.81 -14.62
N GLY A 269 19.47 36.05 -15.56
CA GLY A 269 20.20 36.55 -16.72
C GLY A 269 19.33 36.35 -17.97
N GLU A 270 18.78 37.37 -18.61
CA GLU A 270 19.42 38.61 -19.01
C GLU A 270 18.79 39.87 -18.39
N LYS A 271 19.57 40.58 -17.58
CA LYS A 271 19.50 42.05 -17.54
C LYS A 271 20.92 42.59 -17.66
N TYR A 272 21.22 43.06 -18.88
CA TYR A 272 22.27 44.00 -19.30
C TYR A 272 23.58 44.01 -18.52
#